data_AF-A0AAV3PLZ0-F1
#
_entry.id   AF-A0AAV3PLZ0-F1
#
_cell.length_a   1.000
_cell.length_b   1.000
_cell.length_c   1.000
_cell.angle_alpha   90.00
_cell.angle_beta   90.00
_cell.angle_gamma   90.00
#
_symmetry.space_group_name_H-M   'P 1'
#
loop_
_entity.id
_entity.type
_entity.pdbx_description
1 polymer ?
#
loop_
_entity_poly.entity_id
_entity_poly.type
_entity_poly.pdbx_seq_one_letter_code
_entity_poly.pdbx_strand_id
1 'polypeptide(L)'
;MAIGPHSFAVDARGRLHTGVEDGRILRFQGPNPDFTEFATTSVFRTQEACNASTETDSGPICARPLGIQFYYRTGQLYIADGTSGLLVVGQNGGNASLEATKIDGTLLNSVEALDIDQTNGVVYFSDAGSILRQTRSNTLQIFKNFEGNLDSIRRTQLGDFWMAVNVMMEPSMLVTLGQRVSELGTIVVIVNLTEVYNTSIVTQVYEYLGSLYIGSLDENFVGRYIF
;
A
#
# COMPACT_ATOMS: atom_id res chain seq x y z
N MET A 1 -12.52 -14.70 -12.66
CA MET A 1 -12.11 -14.93 -11.26
C MET A 1 -11.28 -13.73 -10.83
N ALA A 2 -11.33 -13.29 -9.58
CA ALA A 2 -10.48 -12.19 -9.08
C ALA A 2 -9.47 -12.78 -8.08
N ILE A 3 -8.19 -12.46 -8.25
CA ILE A 3 -7.08 -13.04 -7.48
C ILE A 3 -6.06 -11.97 -7.04
N GLY A 4 -5.17 -12.35 -6.13
CA GLY A 4 -4.05 -11.54 -5.67
C GLY A 4 -4.43 -10.21 -5.00
N PRO A 5 -5.33 -10.17 -4.01
CA PRO A 5 -5.51 -8.97 -3.19
C PRO A 5 -4.23 -8.66 -2.40
N HIS A 6 -3.75 -7.42 -2.46
CA HIS A 6 -2.52 -7.00 -1.78
C HIS A 6 -2.80 -6.13 -0.54
N SER A 7 -3.83 -5.29 -0.60
CA SER A 7 -4.19 -4.37 0.47
C SER A 7 -5.70 -4.16 0.52
N PHE A 8 -6.20 -3.86 1.72
CA PHE A 8 -7.60 -3.57 1.98
C PHE A 8 -7.77 -2.23 2.69
N ALA A 9 -8.92 -1.59 2.43
CA ALA A 9 -9.33 -0.38 3.11
C ALA A 9 -10.82 -0.45 3.45
N VAL A 10 -11.17 0.16 4.58
CA VAL A 10 -12.56 0.28 5.04
C VAL A 10 -12.95 1.74 4.94
N ASP A 11 -14.06 2.04 4.28
CA ASP A 11 -14.56 3.41 4.19
C ASP A 11 -15.29 3.85 5.46
N ALA A 12 -15.67 5.13 5.53
CA ALA A 12 -16.36 5.71 6.68
C ALA A 12 -17.73 5.07 7.00
N ARG A 13 -18.27 4.24 6.08
CA ARG A 13 -19.53 3.49 6.27
C ARG A 13 -19.27 2.03 6.67
N GLY A 14 -18.03 1.65 6.93
CA GLY A 14 -17.66 0.28 7.30
C GLY A 14 -17.60 -0.68 6.11
N ARG A 15 -17.58 -0.19 4.86
CA ARG A 15 -17.55 -1.06 3.68
C ARG A 15 -16.11 -1.40 3.31
N LEU A 16 -15.81 -2.69 3.20
CA LEU A 16 -14.48 -3.20 2.85
C LEU A 16 -14.24 -3.12 1.34
N HIS A 17 -13.05 -2.69 0.97
CA HIS A 17 -12.56 -2.63 -0.40
C HIS A 17 -11.19 -3.30 -0.49
N THR A 18 -10.86 -3.88 -1.64
CA THR A 18 -9.54 -4.47 -1.94
C THR A 18 -9.19 -4.27 -3.40
N GLY A 19 -7.91 -4.03 -3.68
CA GLY A 19 -7.36 -4.16 -5.05
C GLY A 19 -7.19 -5.63 -5.43
N VAL A 20 -7.13 -5.92 -6.73
CA VAL A 20 -6.83 -7.26 -7.28
C VAL A 20 -5.90 -7.16 -8.49
N GLU A 21 -5.32 -8.29 -8.92
CA GLU A 21 -4.28 -8.36 -9.97
C GLU A 21 -4.67 -7.75 -11.31
N ASP A 22 -5.94 -7.77 -11.66
CA ASP A 22 -6.42 -7.25 -12.93
C ASP A 22 -6.64 -5.72 -12.93
N GLY A 23 -6.30 -5.01 -11.87
CA GLY A 23 -6.42 -3.55 -11.82
C GLY A 23 -7.75 -3.02 -11.30
N ARG A 24 -8.66 -3.91 -10.90
CA ARG A 24 -9.90 -3.51 -10.25
C ARG A 24 -9.70 -3.26 -8.76
N ILE A 25 -10.50 -2.34 -8.24
CA ILE A 25 -10.85 -2.27 -6.83
C ILE A 25 -12.24 -2.88 -6.68
N LEU A 26 -12.36 -3.88 -5.81
CA LEU A 26 -13.60 -4.55 -5.49
C LEU A 26 -14.11 -4.06 -4.13
N ARG A 27 -15.43 -3.91 -4.02
CA ARG A 27 -16.14 -3.64 -2.75
C ARG A 27 -16.86 -4.90 -2.30
N PHE A 28 -16.65 -5.30 -1.06
CA PHE A 28 -17.38 -6.40 -0.43
C PHE A 28 -18.84 -5.99 -0.15
N GLN A 29 -19.78 -6.88 -0.47
CA GLN A 29 -21.23 -6.62 -0.37
C GLN A 29 -21.95 -7.55 0.62
N GLY A 30 -21.23 -8.49 1.23
CA GLY A 30 -21.81 -9.53 2.09
C GLY A 30 -21.62 -10.92 1.48
N PRO A 31 -22.38 -11.93 1.89
CA PRO A 31 -22.18 -13.33 1.45
C PRO A 31 -22.83 -13.68 0.09
N ASN A 32 -23.56 -12.77 -0.56
CA ASN A 32 -24.10 -12.96 -1.92
C ASN A 32 -24.78 -11.69 -2.49
N PRO A 33 -24.25 -11.04 -3.55
CA PRO A 33 -22.94 -11.29 -4.15
C PRO A 33 -21.81 -10.90 -3.18
N ASP A 34 -20.67 -11.58 -3.29
CA ASP A 34 -19.54 -11.31 -2.39
C ASP A 34 -18.87 -9.97 -2.68
N PHE A 35 -18.61 -9.69 -3.96
CA PHE A 35 -17.90 -8.49 -4.39
C PHE A 35 -18.53 -7.85 -5.63
N THR A 36 -18.50 -6.51 -5.68
CA THR A 36 -18.83 -5.72 -6.86
C THR A 36 -17.67 -4.82 -7.23
N GLU A 37 -17.46 -4.57 -8.53
CA GLU A 37 -16.48 -3.59 -8.98
C GLU A 37 -16.83 -2.19 -8.42
N PHE A 38 -15.84 -1.55 -7.81
CA PHE A 38 -15.92 -0.19 -7.33
C PHE A 38 -15.16 0.76 -8.25
N ALA A 39 -13.92 0.41 -8.61
CA ALA A 39 -13.09 1.27 -9.44
C ALA A 39 -12.12 0.46 -10.32
N THR A 40 -11.51 1.14 -11.30
CA THR A 40 -10.40 0.63 -12.12
C THR A 40 -9.23 1.61 -12.05
N THR A 41 -7.99 1.09 -12.03
CA THR A 41 -6.79 1.92 -11.92
C THR A 41 -6.15 2.30 -13.25
N SER A 42 -6.58 1.67 -14.35
CA SER A 42 -6.13 2.00 -15.70
C SER A 42 -7.31 2.38 -16.60
N VAL A 43 -7.14 3.49 -17.32
CA VAL A 43 -8.08 3.91 -18.38
C VAL A 43 -7.92 3.09 -19.66
N PHE A 44 -6.81 2.36 -19.81
CA PHE A 44 -6.54 1.49 -20.95
C PHE A 44 -7.04 0.06 -20.74
N ARG A 45 -7.53 -0.25 -19.54
CA ARG A 45 -8.05 -1.56 -19.17
C ARG A 45 -9.23 -1.95 -20.06
N THR A 46 -9.19 -3.15 -20.62
CA THR A 46 -10.33 -3.81 -21.26
C THR A 46 -10.63 -5.13 -20.55
N GLN A 47 -11.87 -5.60 -20.65
CA GLN A 47 -12.25 -6.86 -20.02
C GLN A 47 -11.49 -8.03 -20.65
N GLU A 48 -11.32 -8.01 -21.98
CA GLU A 48 -10.65 -9.04 -22.75
C GLU A 48 -9.18 -9.16 -22.36
N ALA A 49 -8.48 -8.02 -22.19
CA ALA A 49 -7.07 -8.01 -21.88
C ALA A 49 -6.77 -8.38 -20.41
N CYS A 50 -7.69 -8.16 -19.49
CA CYS A 50 -7.37 -8.19 -18.07
C CYS A 50 -8.20 -9.16 -17.22
N ASN A 51 -9.43 -9.53 -17.61
CA ASN A 51 -10.24 -10.47 -16.81
C ASN A 51 -9.85 -11.95 -17.02
N ALA A 52 -9.20 -12.25 -18.13
CA ALA A 52 -8.80 -13.59 -18.55
C ALA A 52 -7.28 -13.77 -18.63
N SER A 53 -6.51 -12.71 -18.40
CA SER A 53 -5.06 -12.74 -18.50
C SER A 53 -4.44 -13.37 -17.26
N THR A 54 -3.68 -14.43 -17.47
CA THR A 54 -2.66 -14.93 -16.53
C THR A 54 -1.26 -14.40 -16.89
N GLU A 55 -1.18 -13.46 -17.84
CA GLU A 55 0.06 -12.91 -18.37
C GLU A 55 0.60 -11.85 -17.39
N THR A 56 1.80 -12.09 -16.89
CA THR A 56 2.53 -11.22 -15.96
C THR A 56 2.85 -9.84 -16.56
N ASP A 57 2.86 -9.71 -17.89
CA ASP A 57 3.24 -8.48 -18.60
C ASP A 57 2.04 -7.58 -18.96
N SER A 58 0.86 -7.89 -18.42
CA SER A 58 -0.36 -7.10 -18.63
C SER A 58 -0.40 -5.81 -17.80
N GLY A 59 0.57 -5.60 -16.90
CA GLY A 59 0.70 -4.42 -16.03
C GLY A 59 0.49 -3.07 -16.73
N PRO A 60 1.11 -2.78 -17.89
CA PRO A 60 0.90 -1.50 -18.59
C PRO A 60 -0.54 -1.23 -19.03
N ILE A 61 -1.35 -2.28 -19.22
CA ILE A 61 -2.75 -2.18 -19.66
C ILE A 61 -3.69 -2.28 -18.46
N CYS A 62 -3.45 -3.25 -17.59
CA CYS A 62 -4.33 -3.61 -16.50
C CYS A 62 -4.04 -2.82 -15.23
N ALA A 63 -2.80 -2.37 -15.04
CA ALA A 63 -2.29 -1.77 -13.81
C ALA A 63 -2.33 -2.73 -12.61
N ARG A 64 -1.82 -2.32 -11.45
CA ARG A 64 -1.67 -3.20 -10.27
C ARG A 64 -1.85 -2.41 -8.97
N PRO A 65 -3.07 -2.36 -8.40
CA PRO A 65 -3.31 -1.73 -7.10
C PRO A 65 -2.68 -2.56 -5.98
N LEU A 66 -1.66 -2.00 -5.33
CA LEU A 66 -0.89 -2.64 -4.25
C LEU A 66 -1.25 -2.06 -2.88
N GLY A 67 -1.56 -0.77 -2.80
CA GLY A 67 -1.97 -0.11 -1.56
C GLY A 67 -3.21 0.74 -1.76
N ILE A 68 -4.14 0.75 -0.80
CA ILE A 68 -5.33 1.60 -0.85
C ILE A 68 -5.64 2.20 0.52
N GLN A 69 -6.13 3.44 0.54
CA GLN A 69 -6.61 4.09 1.75
C GLN A 69 -7.67 5.14 1.45
N PHE A 70 -8.72 5.19 2.26
CA PHE A 70 -9.73 6.25 2.17
C PHE A 70 -9.28 7.49 2.92
N TYR A 71 -9.48 8.67 2.32
CA TYR A 71 -9.52 9.91 3.07
C TYR A 71 -10.95 10.15 3.54
N TYR A 72 -11.21 9.93 4.82
CA TYR A 72 -12.58 9.87 5.36
C TYR A 72 -13.35 11.18 5.22
N ARG A 73 -12.65 12.32 5.24
CA ARG A 73 -13.28 13.64 5.11
C ARG A 73 -13.98 13.82 3.77
N THR A 74 -13.38 13.34 2.68
CA THR A 74 -13.91 13.51 1.31
C THR A 74 -14.54 12.25 0.75
N GLY A 75 -14.25 11.08 1.36
CA GLY A 75 -14.66 9.78 0.85
C GLY A 75 -13.87 9.33 -0.38
N GLN A 76 -12.82 10.05 -0.76
CA GLN A 76 -11.93 9.64 -1.85
C GLN A 76 -11.07 8.45 -1.44
N LEU A 77 -10.86 7.53 -2.37
CA LEU A 77 -9.95 6.41 -2.21
C LEU A 77 -8.65 6.74 -2.96
N TYR A 78 -7.56 6.81 -2.22
CA TYR A 78 -6.22 6.89 -2.80
C TYR A 78 -5.68 5.50 -3.04
N ILE A 79 -4.93 5.34 -4.13
CA ILE A 79 -4.47 4.05 -4.63
C ILE A 79 -2.98 4.18 -5.00
N ALA A 80 -2.16 3.33 -4.37
CA ALA A 80 -0.79 3.05 -4.73
C ALA A 80 -0.84 1.96 -5.80
N ASP A 81 -0.58 2.34 -7.04
CA ASP A 81 -0.54 1.42 -8.17
C ASP A 81 0.91 1.19 -8.61
N GLY A 82 1.33 -0.07 -8.62
CA GLY A 82 2.70 -0.46 -8.95
C GLY A 82 3.11 -0.12 -10.38
N THR A 83 2.15 0.13 -11.28
CA THR A 83 2.42 0.51 -12.67
C THR A 83 2.04 1.96 -12.98
N SER A 84 1.00 2.48 -12.33
CA SER A 84 0.40 3.77 -12.67
C SER A 84 0.74 4.90 -11.69
N GLY A 85 1.47 4.61 -10.60
CA GLY A 85 1.86 5.59 -9.59
C GLY A 85 0.76 5.84 -8.55
N LEU A 86 0.63 7.09 -8.08
CA LEU A 86 -0.39 7.46 -7.09
C LEU A 86 -1.66 7.95 -7.80
N LEU A 87 -2.77 7.26 -7.53
CA LEU A 87 -4.09 7.54 -8.11
C LEU A 87 -5.11 7.90 -7.03
N VAL A 88 -6.22 8.48 -7.46
CA VAL A 88 -7.37 8.79 -6.61
C VAL A 88 -8.68 8.53 -7.36
N VAL A 89 -9.67 7.97 -6.67
CA VAL A 89 -11.04 7.82 -7.18
C VAL A 89 -12.04 8.40 -6.17
N GLY A 90 -13.12 8.99 -6.68
CA GLY A 90 -14.18 9.56 -5.85
C GLY A 90 -14.97 8.50 -5.06
N GLN A 91 -15.74 8.95 -4.07
CA GLN A 91 -16.56 8.08 -3.20
C GLN A 91 -17.58 7.18 -3.93
N ASN A 92 -17.88 7.48 -5.18
CA ASN A 92 -18.81 6.72 -6.02
C ASN A 92 -18.10 5.68 -6.90
N GLY A 93 -16.77 5.60 -6.86
CA GLY A 93 -16.01 4.70 -7.71
C GLY A 93 -15.85 5.21 -9.15
N GLY A 94 -15.63 4.29 -10.08
CA GLY A 94 -15.35 4.57 -11.49
C GLY A 94 -13.85 4.52 -11.83
N ASN A 95 -13.43 5.21 -12.89
CA ASN A 95 -12.03 5.23 -13.28
C ASN A 95 -11.24 6.13 -12.34
N ALA A 96 -10.16 5.60 -11.77
CA ALA A 96 -9.24 6.40 -10.98
C ALA A 96 -8.56 7.45 -11.87
N SER A 97 -8.45 8.66 -11.35
CA SER A 97 -7.65 9.72 -11.93
C SER A 97 -6.28 9.75 -11.28
N LEU A 98 -5.29 10.20 -12.04
CA LEU A 98 -3.96 10.39 -11.55
C LEU A 98 -3.89 11.50 -10.49
N GLU A 99 -3.26 11.22 -9.34
CA GLU A 99 -2.84 12.24 -8.37
C GLU A 99 -1.38 12.65 -8.60
N ALA A 100 -0.49 11.67 -8.80
CA ALA A 100 0.90 11.90 -9.17
C ALA A 100 1.47 10.71 -9.98
N THR A 101 1.94 10.94 -11.21
CA THR A 101 2.76 9.94 -11.96
C THR A 101 4.22 10.31 -12.05
N LYS A 102 4.62 11.58 -11.85
CA LYS A 102 5.98 12.02 -12.16
C LYS A 102 6.60 12.91 -11.09
N ILE A 103 7.89 12.73 -10.87
CA ILE A 103 8.77 13.54 -10.04
C ILE A 103 9.92 14.02 -10.90
N ASP A 104 10.07 15.34 -11.07
CA ASP A 104 11.15 15.93 -11.88
C ASP A 104 11.27 15.30 -13.29
N GLY A 105 10.13 14.91 -13.88
CA GLY A 105 10.06 14.24 -15.19
C GLY A 105 10.20 12.71 -15.17
N THR A 106 10.59 12.11 -14.04
CA THR A 106 10.72 10.66 -13.84
C THR A 106 9.40 10.04 -13.40
N LEU A 107 9.02 8.90 -13.98
CA LEU A 107 7.79 8.19 -13.62
C LEU A 107 7.90 7.56 -12.22
N LEU A 108 6.86 7.70 -11.41
CA LEU A 108 6.60 6.88 -10.22
C LEU A 108 6.21 5.48 -10.70
N ASN A 109 7.15 4.54 -10.70
CA ASN A 109 7.00 3.22 -11.29
C ASN A 109 7.11 2.05 -10.29
N SER A 110 6.94 2.30 -9.00
CA SER A 110 6.94 1.28 -7.93
C SER A 110 6.27 1.80 -6.65
N VAL A 111 5.05 2.33 -6.75
CA VAL A 111 4.29 2.78 -5.58
C VAL A 111 3.50 1.61 -5.02
N GLU A 112 3.89 1.12 -3.85
CA GLU A 112 3.35 -0.14 -3.30
C GLU A 112 2.46 0.09 -2.08
N ALA A 113 2.82 1.05 -1.24
CA ALA A 113 2.12 1.36 0.00
C ALA A 113 1.76 2.83 0.08
N LEU A 114 0.67 3.12 0.76
CA LEU A 114 0.32 4.47 1.17
C LEU A 114 -0.47 4.47 2.48
N ASP A 115 -0.43 5.60 3.17
CA ASP A 115 -1.39 5.95 4.21
C ASP A 115 -1.66 7.46 4.21
N ILE A 116 -2.75 7.88 4.86
CA ILE A 116 -3.23 9.26 4.82
C ILE A 116 -3.36 9.79 6.23
N ASP A 117 -2.81 10.98 6.46
CA ASP A 117 -3.15 11.77 7.63
C ASP A 117 -4.60 12.27 7.51
N GLN A 118 -5.49 11.61 8.27
CA GLN A 118 -6.92 11.90 8.25
C GLN A 118 -7.28 13.30 8.77
N THR A 119 -6.36 14.00 9.44
CA THR A 119 -6.62 15.33 9.99
C THR A 119 -6.49 16.42 8.92
N ASN A 120 -5.46 16.31 8.07
CA ASN A 120 -5.01 17.36 7.17
C ASN A 120 -4.98 16.96 5.68
N GLY A 121 -5.14 15.66 5.37
CA GLY A 121 -5.17 15.10 4.02
C GLY A 121 -3.82 14.90 3.36
N VAL A 122 -2.71 14.93 4.11
CA VAL A 122 -1.38 14.59 3.57
C VAL A 122 -1.34 13.09 3.27
N VAL A 123 -0.94 12.75 2.04
CA VAL A 123 -0.79 11.36 1.60
C VAL A 123 0.68 10.98 1.66
N TYR A 124 1.00 9.93 2.41
CA TYR A 124 2.32 9.34 2.50
C TYR A 124 2.37 8.06 1.67
N PHE A 125 3.40 7.87 0.87
CA PHE A 125 3.49 6.71 -0.02
C PHE A 125 4.93 6.27 -0.30
N SER A 126 5.12 4.99 -0.63
CA SER A 126 6.43 4.45 -1.02
C SER A 126 6.77 4.82 -2.47
N ASP A 127 8.03 5.12 -2.72
CA ASP A 127 8.61 5.36 -4.03
C ASP A 127 9.94 4.60 -4.15
N ALA A 128 10.14 3.96 -5.31
CA ALA A 128 11.32 3.14 -5.62
C ALA A 128 11.70 2.14 -4.52
N GLY A 129 10.69 1.64 -3.78
CA GLY A 129 10.85 0.73 -2.64
C GLY A 129 11.54 1.33 -1.41
N SER A 130 12.40 2.35 -1.49
CA SER A 130 13.21 2.80 -0.33
C SER A 130 12.93 4.23 0.12
N ILE A 131 12.04 4.94 -0.56
CA ILE A 131 11.74 6.35 -0.30
C ILE A 131 10.31 6.47 0.20
N LEU A 132 10.11 7.09 1.36
CA LEU A 132 8.81 7.54 1.82
C LEU A 132 8.62 8.99 1.40
N ARG A 133 7.58 9.23 0.60
CA ARG A 133 7.20 10.56 0.12
C ARG A 133 5.92 11.03 0.77
N GLN A 134 5.71 12.34 0.75
CA GLN A 134 4.45 12.96 1.11
C GLN A 134 3.97 13.91 0.01
N THR A 135 2.67 13.94 -0.23
CA THR A 135 2.05 14.94 -1.11
C THR A 135 0.85 15.62 -0.45
N ARG A 136 0.73 16.92 -0.69
CA ARG A 136 -0.46 17.72 -0.36
C ARG A 136 -0.61 18.83 -1.38
N SER A 137 -1.81 18.99 -1.93
CA SER A 137 -2.11 20.04 -2.91
C SER A 137 -1.09 20.09 -4.06
N ASN A 138 -0.78 18.92 -4.64
CA ASN A 138 0.21 18.73 -5.72
C ASN A 138 1.65 19.11 -5.39
N THR A 139 1.99 19.32 -4.11
CA THR A 139 3.36 19.53 -3.66
C THR A 139 3.93 18.22 -3.15
N LEU A 140 4.91 17.68 -3.87
CA LEU A 140 5.56 16.42 -3.55
C LEU A 140 6.90 16.63 -2.86
N GLN A 141 7.16 15.88 -1.79
CA GLN A 141 8.40 15.98 -1.02
C GLN A 141 8.88 14.60 -0.57
N ILE A 142 10.20 14.45 -0.42
CA ILE A 142 10.78 13.32 0.29
C ILE A 142 10.55 13.56 1.78
N PHE A 143 9.90 12.60 2.44
CA PHE A 143 9.75 12.62 3.89
C PHE A 143 10.90 11.87 4.57
N LYS A 144 11.27 10.69 4.06
CA LYS A 144 12.37 9.87 4.62
C LYS A 144 12.92 8.88 3.58
N ASN A 145 14.22 8.60 3.66
CA ASN A 145 14.85 7.47 2.95
C ASN A 145 15.12 6.32 3.93
N PHE A 146 15.04 5.09 3.42
CA PHE A 146 15.30 3.84 4.14
C PHE A 146 16.51 3.11 3.52
N GLU A 147 17.18 2.32 4.34
CA GLU A 147 18.30 1.48 3.89
C GLU A 147 17.85 0.22 3.12
N GLY A 148 16.57 -0.13 3.23
CA GLY A 148 15.97 -1.30 2.59
C GLY A 148 14.63 -1.01 1.92
N ASN A 149 14.01 -2.06 1.39
CA ASN A 149 12.71 -1.99 0.75
C ASN A 149 11.60 -1.87 1.81
N LEU A 150 10.76 -0.85 1.64
CA LEU A 150 9.59 -0.45 2.39
C LEU A 150 8.34 -1.04 1.72
N ASP A 151 7.70 -1.97 2.41
CA ASP A 151 6.58 -2.74 1.85
C ASP A 151 5.20 -2.26 2.33
N SER A 152 5.13 -1.73 3.56
CA SER A 152 3.89 -1.16 4.12
C SER A 152 4.12 0.10 4.92
N ILE A 153 3.11 0.96 4.94
CA ILE A 153 3.05 2.20 5.74
C ILE A 153 1.72 2.17 6.50
N ARG A 154 1.78 2.24 7.83
CA ARG A 154 0.60 2.35 8.70
C ARG A 154 0.78 3.46 9.71
N ARG A 155 0.02 4.54 9.54
CA ARG A 155 -0.01 5.68 10.44
C ARG A 155 -0.78 5.32 11.72
N THR A 156 -0.23 5.70 12.85
CA THR A 156 -0.83 5.57 14.17
C THR A 156 -1.71 6.77 14.46
N GLN A 157 -2.55 6.66 15.49
CA GLN A 157 -3.38 7.77 15.96
C GLN A 157 -2.56 8.95 16.51
N LEU A 158 -1.31 8.69 16.92
CA LEU A 158 -0.42 9.69 17.50
C LEU A 158 0.38 10.48 16.47
N GLY A 159 0.38 10.06 15.20
CA GLY A 159 1.21 10.71 14.19
C GLY A 159 2.24 9.82 13.54
N ASP A 160 2.79 8.90 14.32
CA ASP A 160 3.89 8.03 13.91
C ASP A 160 3.45 7.04 12.83
N PHE A 161 4.42 6.38 12.21
CA PHE A 161 4.24 5.37 11.18
C PHE A 161 4.90 4.08 11.61
N TRP A 162 4.19 2.96 11.50
CA TRP A 162 4.80 1.63 11.47
C TRP A 162 5.02 1.20 10.03
N MET A 163 6.20 0.64 9.79
CA MET A 163 6.62 0.23 8.46
C MET A 163 7.34 -1.11 8.50
N ALA A 164 7.04 -1.95 7.52
CA ALA A 164 7.82 -3.15 7.21
C ALA A 164 9.01 -2.75 6.33
N VAL A 165 10.24 -3.04 6.77
CA VAL A 165 11.46 -2.71 6.03
C VAL A 165 12.35 -3.94 5.93
N ASN A 166 12.68 -4.32 4.70
CA ASN A 166 13.48 -5.49 4.35
C ASN A 166 14.83 -5.03 3.78
N VAL A 167 15.92 -5.30 4.49
CA VAL A 167 17.28 -4.85 4.13
C VAL A 167 18.11 -6.05 3.67
N MET A 168 18.63 -6.00 2.46
CA MET A 168 19.59 -7.00 1.96
C MET A 168 21.01 -6.57 2.33
N MET A 169 21.67 -7.35 3.18
CA MET A 169 23.07 -7.15 3.59
C MET A 169 24.00 -8.13 2.87
N GLU A 170 25.22 -7.70 2.57
CA GLU A 170 26.26 -8.58 2.02
C GLU A 170 26.75 -9.60 3.08
N PRO A 171 26.97 -10.89 2.74
CA PRO A 171 27.00 -11.46 1.39
C PRO A 171 25.68 -12.16 0.96
N SER A 172 24.50 -11.61 1.31
CA SER A 172 23.11 -12.10 1.06
C SER A 172 22.33 -12.50 2.31
N MET A 173 22.49 -11.74 3.40
CA MET A 173 21.64 -11.86 4.58
C MET A 173 20.46 -10.89 4.47
N LEU A 174 19.25 -11.42 4.51
CA LEU A 174 18.05 -10.60 4.66
C LEU A 174 17.87 -10.21 6.13
N VAL A 175 17.71 -8.93 6.40
CA VAL A 175 17.34 -8.40 7.72
C VAL A 175 15.96 -7.78 7.61
N THR A 176 15.00 -8.34 8.34
CA THR A 176 13.60 -7.88 8.33
C THR A 176 13.28 -7.11 9.61
N LEU A 177 12.72 -5.91 9.43
CA LEU A 177 12.53 -4.94 10.50
C LEU A 177 11.11 -4.39 10.48
N GLY A 178 10.52 -4.27 11.67
CA GLY A 178 9.44 -3.32 11.91
C GLY A 178 10.03 -2.00 12.42
N GLN A 179 9.89 -0.92 11.67
CA GLN A 179 10.40 0.40 12.08
C GLN A 179 9.23 1.34 12.42
N ARG A 180 9.27 1.95 13.61
CA ARG A 180 8.39 3.06 13.98
C ARG A 180 9.10 4.38 13.70
N VAL A 181 8.49 5.22 12.88
CA VAL A 181 9.02 6.52 12.49
C VAL A 181 8.09 7.62 12.96
N SER A 182 8.65 8.64 13.60
CA SER A 182 7.91 9.81 14.07
C SER A 182 7.44 10.72 12.93
N GLU A 183 6.54 11.65 13.23
CA GLU A 183 6.13 12.72 12.30
C GLU A 183 7.30 13.59 11.82
N LEU A 184 8.43 13.57 12.51
CA LEU A 184 9.66 14.29 12.12
C LEU A 184 10.60 13.43 11.25
N GLY A 185 10.20 12.23 10.83
CA GLY A 185 11.01 11.32 10.01
C GLY A 185 12.13 10.60 10.78
N THR A 186 12.11 10.65 12.11
CA THR A 186 13.09 9.98 12.98
C THR A 186 12.62 8.57 13.34
N ILE A 187 13.47 7.55 13.21
CA ILE A 187 13.17 6.19 13.69
C ILE A 187 13.23 6.20 15.21
N VAL A 188 12.11 5.87 15.86
CA VAL A 188 11.98 5.89 17.33
C VAL A 188 11.95 4.49 17.95
N VAL A 189 11.53 3.49 17.17
CA VAL A 189 11.54 2.08 17.59
C VAL A 189 11.94 1.21 16.41
N ILE A 190 12.75 0.18 16.69
CA ILE A 190 13.06 -0.89 15.74
C ILE A 190 12.72 -2.21 16.41
N VAL A 191 11.91 -3.02 15.74
CA VAL A 191 11.63 -4.42 16.08
C VAL A 191 12.36 -5.28 15.07
N ASN A 192 13.35 -6.03 15.51
CA ASN A 192 14.05 -6.98 14.64
C ASN A 192 13.24 -8.27 14.54
N LEU A 193 12.83 -8.62 13.32
CA LEU A 193 11.99 -9.77 13.01
C LEU A 193 12.78 -10.92 12.37
N THR A 194 14.08 -10.70 12.12
CA THR A 194 14.95 -11.61 11.36
C THR A 194 15.03 -13.00 11.98
N GLU A 195 15.07 -13.13 13.30
CA GLU A 195 15.17 -14.46 13.93
C GLU A 195 13.90 -15.30 13.70
N VAL A 196 12.73 -14.65 13.68
CA VAL A 196 11.43 -15.33 13.55
C VAL A 196 11.07 -15.59 12.09
N TYR A 197 11.38 -14.64 11.21
CA TYR A 197 11.06 -14.71 9.78
C TYR A 197 12.21 -15.23 8.92
N ASN A 198 13.43 -15.35 9.47
CA ASN A 198 14.61 -15.86 8.80
C ASN A 198 14.86 -15.20 7.43
N THR A 199 14.58 -15.90 6.34
CA THR A 199 14.76 -15.43 4.96
C THR A 199 13.47 -14.91 4.32
N SER A 200 12.35 -14.95 5.03
CA SER A 200 11.03 -14.51 4.57
C SER A 200 10.91 -13.00 4.65
N ILE A 201 10.31 -12.38 3.63
CA ILE A 201 10.05 -10.95 3.63
C ILE A 201 8.86 -10.61 4.54
N VAL A 202 8.97 -9.53 5.29
CA VAL A 202 7.83 -8.99 6.04
C VAL A 202 7.16 -7.92 5.18
N THR A 203 5.86 -8.06 4.93
CA THR A 203 5.11 -7.16 4.07
C THR A 203 4.19 -6.23 4.86
N GLN A 204 3.76 -6.63 6.06
CA GLN A 204 2.89 -5.81 6.90
C GLN A 204 3.41 -5.73 8.33
N VAL A 205 3.48 -4.50 8.85
CA VAL A 205 3.64 -4.23 10.27
C VAL A 205 2.51 -3.29 10.69
N TYR A 206 1.62 -3.74 11.59
CA TYR A 206 0.43 -2.99 11.98
C TYR A 206 0.20 -3.00 13.48
N GLU A 207 0.17 -1.82 14.10
CA GLU A 207 -0.14 -1.68 15.52
C GLU A 207 -1.66 -1.56 15.73
N TYR A 208 -2.19 -2.42 16.60
CA TYR A 208 -3.59 -2.36 17.01
C TYR A 208 -3.76 -2.87 18.44
N LEU A 209 -4.41 -2.07 19.28
CA LEU A 209 -4.73 -2.39 20.69
C LEU A 209 -3.54 -2.95 21.49
N GLY A 210 -2.38 -2.29 21.41
CA GLY A 210 -1.17 -2.67 22.16
C GLY A 210 -0.47 -3.92 21.63
N SER A 211 -0.84 -4.41 20.45
CA SER A 211 -0.15 -5.50 19.77
C SER A 211 0.33 -5.05 18.39
N LEU A 212 1.44 -5.62 17.94
CA LEU A 212 1.93 -5.49 16.58
C LEU A 212 1.65 -6.77 15.82
N TYR A 213 0.92 -6.63 14.72
CA TYR A 213 0.56 -7.70 13.82
C TYR A 213 1.51 -7.67 12.62
N ILE A 214 2.09 -8.83 12.31
CA ILE A 214 3.10 -8.99 11.27
C ILE A 214 2.55 -9.92 10.20
N GLY A 215 2.58 -9.45 8.95
CA GLY A 215 2.22 -10.22 7.77
C GLY A 215 3.46 -10.49 6.90
N SER A 216 3.47 -11.64 6.25
CA SER A 216 4.46 -12.05 5.26
C SER A 216 3.74 -12.78 4.13
N LEU A 217 4.27 -12.65 2.91
CA LEU A 217 3.80 -13.43 1.76
C LEU A 217 4.37 -14.84 1.73
N ASP A 218 5.46 -15.09 2.47
CA ASP A 218 6.18 -16.36 2.47
C ASP A 218 5.77 -17.28 3.63
N GLU A 219 5.07 -16.73 4.63
CA GLU A 219 4.68 -17.45 5.84
C GLU A 219 3.19 -17.83 5.85
N ASN A 220 2.88 -18.93 6.52
CA ASN A 220 1.50 -19.43 6.68
C ASN A 220 0.85 -19.03 8.02
N PHE A 221 1.41 -18.05 8.71
CA PHE A 221 0.92 -17.56 10.00
C PHE A 221 0.92 -16.04 10.06
N VAL A 222 0.12 -15.50 10.99
CA VAL A 222 0.17 -14.07 11.36
C VAL A 222 0.98 -13.93 12.62
N GLY A 223 2.06 -13.14 12.58
CA GLY A 223 2.86 -12.83 13.75
C GLY A 223 2.12 -11.84 14.66
N ARG A 224 2.21 -12.03 15.98
CA ARG A 224 1.66 -11.09 16.96
C ARG A 224 2.67 -10.86 18.09
N TYR A 225 3.10 -9.62 18.26
CA TYR A 225 4.01 -9.17 19.32
C TYR A 225 3.23 -8.27 20.27
N ILE A 226 3.43 -8.45 21.57
CA ILE A 226 2.71 -7.72 22.62
C ILE A 226 3.70 -6.80 23.32
N PHE A 227 3.27 -5.58 23.64
CA PHE A 227 4.02 -4.61 24.41
C PHE A 227 3.29 -4.26 25.71
#